data_AF-A0A7J8S9T9-F1
#
_entry.id   AF-A0A7J8S9T9-F1
#
_cell.length_a   1.000
_cell.length_b   1.000
_cell.length_c   1.000
_cell.angle_alpha   90.00
_cell.angle_beta   90.00
_cell.angle_gamma   90.00
#
_symmetry.space_group_name_H-M   'P 1'
#
loop_
_entity.id
_entity.type
_entity.pdbx_description
1 polymer ?
#
loop_
_entity_poly.entity_id
_entity_poly.type
_entity_poly.pdbx_seq_one_letter_code
_entity_poly.pdbx_strand_id
1 'polypeptide(L)'
;MRSCSPCAACKLLRRRCAEDCIFAPYFPSQDPHRFAIVHKVFGASNISKALQANQRGDAASSMVYEANARVRDPVYGCVGAISYLQNQVSQLQMQLTVAQTELLRIKMQQDLPSPPYLAPTNNFNNIDSQPEYLNFPSSTNVIQDPSLKT
;
A
#
# COMPACT_ATOMS: atom_id res chain seq x y z
N MET A 1 9.45 11.77 -41.03
CA MET A 1 9.80 13.19 -40.82
C MET A 1 9.46 13.56 -39.37
N ARG A 2 10.43 13.63 -38.46
CA ARG A 2 10.17 14.11 -37.10
C ARG A 2 10.15 15.62 -37.13
N SER A 3 8.97 16.24 -37.17
CA SER A 3 8.80 17.60 -36.66
C SER A 3 9.01 17.53 -35.15
N CYS A 4 10.28 17.51 -34.73
CA CYS A 4 10.67 17.25 -33.36
C CYS A 4 10.37 18.49 -32.53
N SER A 5 9.14 18.58 -32.03
CA SER A 5 8.80 19.57 -31.02
C SER A 5 9.81 19.45 -29.87
N PRO A 6 10.32 20.57 -29.32
CA PRO A 6 11.27 20.51 -28.22
C PRO A 6 10.63 19.74 -27.05
N CYS A 7 11.45 18.94 -26.35
CA CYS A 7 11.00 18.24 -25.15
C CYS A 7 10.48 19.24 -24.10
N ALA A 8 9.70 18.76 -23.12
CA ALA A 8 9.10 19.62 -22.09
C ALA A 8 10.14 20.48 -21.37
N ALA A 9 11.33 19.91 -21.10
CA ALA A 9 12.43 20.63 -20.48
C ALA A 9 12.96 21.79 -21.33
N CYS A 10 13.32 21.52 -22.58
CA CYS A 10 13.86 22.54 -23.48
C CYS A 10 12.81 23.61 -23.82
N LYS A 11 11.53 23.23 -23.91
CA LYS A 11 10.42 24.17 -24.08
C LYS A 11 10.29 25.11 -22.87
N LEU A 12 10.31 24.58 -21.64
CA LEU A 12 10.19 25.39 -20.43
C LEU A 12 11.42 26.30 -20.21
N LEU A 13 12.62 25.76 -20.45
CA LEU A 13 13.90 26.46 -20.31
C LEU A 13 14.22 27.40 -21.48
N ARG A 14 13.35 27.50 -22.50
CA ARG A 14 13.52 28.35 -23.68
C ARG A 14 14.85 28.17 -24.40
N ARG A 15 15.30 26.92 -24.57
CA ARG A 15 16.55 26.56 -25.28
C ARG A 15 16.32 25.56 -26.40
N ARG A 16 17.29 25.44 -27.31
CA ARG A 16 17.26 24.43 -28.40
C ARG A 16 17.29 23.01 -27.81
N CYS A 17 16.45 22.12 -28.36
CA CYS A 17 16.48 20.69 -28.06
C CYS A 17 17.39 19.98 -29.07
N ALA A 18 18.58 19.55 -28.63
CA ALA A 18 19.51 18.76 -29.45
C ALA A 18 19.01 17.31 -29.61
N GLU A 19 19.57 16.58 -30.59
CA GLU A 19 19.22 15.18 -30.86
C GLU A 19 19.60 14.25 -29.69
N ASP A 20 20.65 14.59 -28.95
CA ASP A 20 21.20 13.88 -27.80
C ASP A 20 20.72 14.47 -26.45
N CYS A 21 19.62 15.22 -26.44
CA CYS A 21 19.12 15.88 -25.24
C CYS A 21 18.81 14.89 -24.11
N ILE A 22 19.54 15.00 -22.99
CA ILE A 22 19.39 14.11 -21.82
C ILE A 22 17.98 14.12 -21.20
N PHE A 23 17.20 15.17 -21.42
CA PHE A 23 15.85 15.31 -20.88
C PHE A 23 14.79 14.69 -21.78
N ALA A 24 15.04 14.60 -23.09
CA ALA A 24 14.02 14.25 -24.07
C ALA A 24 13.37 12.86 -23.85
N PRO A 25 14.12 11.81 -23.48
CA PRO A 25 13.53 10.50 -23.22
C PRO A 25 12.60 10.45 -22.00
N TYR A 26 12.78 11.36 -21.03
CA TYR A 26 12.09 11.30 -19.73
C TYR A 26 11.03 12.40 -19.55
N PHE A 27 11.14 13.49 -20.31
CA PHE A 27 10.27 14.65 -20.26
C PHE A 27 9.75 14.99 -21.66
N PRO A 28 8.86 14.15 -22.22
CA PRO A 28 8.34 14.31 -23.57
C PRO A 28 7.45 15.56 -23.67
N SER A 29 7.28 16.09 -24.89
CA SER A 29 6.50 17.32 -25.11
C SER A 29 5.01 17.19 -24.79
N GLN A 30 4.49 15.96 -24.76
CA GLN A 30 3.09 15.63 -24.44
C GLN A 30 2.76 15.84 -22.96
N ASP A 31 3.77 15.82 -22.08
CA ASP A 31 3.59 15.99 -20.64
C ASP A 31 4.49 17.13 -20.10
N PRO A 32 4.11 18.39 -20.38
CA PRO A 32 4.87 19.55 -19.91
C PRO A 32 4.83 19.70 -18.39
N HIS A 33 3.75 19.24 -17.75
CA HIS A 33 3.57 19.37 -16.30
C HIS A 33 4.62 18.55 -15.54
N ARG A 34 4.96 17.36 -16.04
CA ARG A 34 5.98 16.48 -15.45
C ARG A 34 7.34 17.15 -15.29
N PHE A 35 7.79 17.94 -16.28
CA PHE A 35 9.04 18.69 -16.10
C PHE A 35 8.85 19.94 -15.23
N ALA A 36 7.73 20.65 -15.40
CA ALA A 36 7.48 21.88 -14.64
C ALA A 36 7.51 21.64 -13.13
N ILE A 37 6.92 20.54 -12.65
CA ILE A 37 6.85 20.25 -11.23
C ILE A 37 8.21 19.86 -10.65
N VAL A 38 8.97 19.03 -11.36
CA VAL A 38 10.31 18.63 -10.94
C VAL A 38 11.26 19.83 -10.99
N HIS A 39 11.14 20.68 -12.01
CA HIS A 39 11.91 21.92 -12.11
C HIS A 39 11.62 22.87 -10.95
N LYS A 40 10.36 23.00 -10.53
CA LYS A 40 9.96 23.84 -9.40
C LYS A 40 10.57 23.36 -8.07
N VAL A 41 10.67 22.05 -7.85
CA VAL A 41 11.11 21.47 -6.58
C VAL A 41 12.63 21.26 -6.53
N PHE A 42 13.22 20.72 -7.61
CA PHE A 42 14.64 20.34 -7.64
C PHE A 42 15.51 21.31 -8.44
N GLY A 43 14.97 22.03 -9.41
CA GLY A 43 15.72 22.88 -10.33
C GLY A 43 16.46 22.10 -11.44
N ALA A 44 16.70 22.75 -12.57
CA ALA A 44 17.25 22.12 -13.77
C ALA A 44 18.64 21.46 -13.58
N SER A 45 19.49 22.04 -12.73
CA SER A 45 20.85 21.54 -12.48
C SER A 45 20.84 20.22 -11.71
N ASN A 46 19.98 20.10 -10.70
CA ASN A 46 19.86 18.86 -9.92
C ASN A 46 19.23 17.75 -10.76
N ILE A 47 18.25 18.08 -11.60
CA ILE A 47 17.69 17.12 -12.57
C ILE A 47 18.77 16.63 -13.53
N SER A 48 19.59 17.53 -14.09
CA SER A 48 20.71 17.15 -14.97
C SER A 48 21.65 16.17 -14.29
N LYS A 49 22.04 16.45 -13.03
CA LYS A 49 22.91 15.57 -12.23
C LYS A 49 22.25 14.22 -11.96
N ALA A 50 20.98 14.19 -11.58
CA ALA A 50 20.25 12.95 -11.32
C ALA A 50 20.13 12.08 -12.59
N LEU A 51 19.94 12.68 -13.76
CA LEU A 51 19.88 11.97 -15.04
C LEU A 51 21.24 11.50 -15.57
N GLN A 52 22.34 11.77 -14.87
CA GLN A 52 23.64 11.15 -15.16
C GLN A 52 23.83 9.81 -14.43
N ALA A 53 22.95 9.49 -13.46
CA ALA A 53 23.01 8.24 -12.72
C ALA A 53 22.68 7.01 -13.58
N ASN A 54 22.98 5.83 -13.02
CA ASN A 54 22.41 4.57 -13.51
C ASN A 54 20.89 4.59 -13.28
N GLN A 55 20.13 3.84 -14.08
CA GLN A 55 18.65 3.77 -13.95
C GLN A 55 17.95 5.13 -14.10
N ARG A 56 18.38 5.93 -15.08
CA ARG A 56 17.85 7.28 -15.36
C ARG A 56 16.32 7.36 -15.44
N GLY A 57 15.66 6.32 -15.96
CA GLY A 57 14.20 6.23 -16.03
C GLY A 57 13.54 6.17 -14.65
N ASP A 58 14.11 5.39 -13.74
CA ASP A 58 13.64 5.28 -12.36
C ASP A 58 13.93 6.57 -11.60
N ALA A 59 15.14 7.14 -11.76
CA ALA A 59 15.49 8.43 -11.18
C ALA A 59 14.50 9.55 -11.61
N ALA A 60 14.19 9.63 -12.90
CA ALA A 60 13.21 10.58 -13.41
C ALA A 60 11.81 10.36 -12.81
N SER A 61 11.38 9.11 -12.68
CA SER A 61 10.07 8.75 -12.14
C SER A 61 9.96 9.05 -10.64
N SER A 62 11.00 8.76 -9.86
CA SER A 62 11.09 9.09 -8.43
C SER A 62 11.08 10.60 -8.20
N MET A 63 11.87 11.36 -8.95
CA MET A 63 11.85 12.83 -8.86
C MET A 63 10.46 13.40 -9.16
N VAL A 64 9.74 12.86 -10.14
CA VAL A 64 8.37 13.29 -10.45
C VAL A 64 7.42 12.97 -9.28
N TYR A 65 7.51 11.77 -8.72
CA TYR A 65 6.70 11.39 -7.55
C TYR A 65 6.96 12.32 -6.36
N GLU A 66 8.22 12.54 -6.01
CA GLU A 66 8.63 13.38 -4.89
C GLU A 66 8.23 14.84 -5.09
N ALA A 67 8.42 15.38 -6.31
CA ALA A 67 7.99 16.74 -6.63
C ALA A 67 6.47 16.91 -6.51
N ASN A 68 5.70 15.93 -6.99
CA ASN A 68 4.24 15.93 -6.82
C ASN A 68 3.84 15.89 -5.34
N ALA A 69 4.49 15.04 -4.55
CA ALA A 69 4.22 14.97 -3.11
C ALA A 69 4.53 16.31 -2.43
N ARG A 70 5.68 16.93 -2.73
CA ARG A 70 6.08 18.24 -2.18
C ARG A 70 5.16 19.39 -2.59
N VAL A 71 4.56 19.33 -3.78
CA VAL A 71 3.58 20.35 -4.20
C VAL A 71 2.25 20.19 -3.47
N ARG A 72 1.79 18.96 -3.24
CA ARG A 72 0.56 18.69 -2.46
C ARG A 72 0.75 18.98 -0.97
N ASP A 73 1.92 18.64 -0.43
CA ASP A 73 2.30 18.87 0.95
C ASP A 73 3.66 19.60 1.00
N PRO A 74 3.64 20.95 1.08
CA PRO A 74 4.85 21.75 1.14
C PRO A 74 5.69 21.53 2.39
N VAL A 75 5.11 20.97 3.46
CA VAL A 75 5.78 20.75 4.74
C VAL A 75 6.50 19.40 4.70
N TYR A 76 5.76 18.30 4.53
CA TYR A 76 6.29 16.94 4.65
C TYR A 76 6.51 16.25 3.30
N GLY A 77 5.83 16.65 2.23
CA GLY A 77 5.97 16.03 0.91
C GLY A 77 5.80 14.50 0.95
N CYS A 78 6.76 13.76 0.38
CA CYS A 78 6.73 12.29 0.42
C CYS A 78 6.97 11.71 1.81
N VAL A 79 7.57 12.47 2.74
CA VAL A 79 7.80 12.01 4.13
C VAL A 79 6.46 11.81 4.85
N GLY A 80 5.44 12.61 4.55
CA GLY A 80 4.09 12.41 5.10
C GLY A 80 3.52 11.04 4.75
N ALA A 81 3.71 10.59 3.50
CA ALA A 81 3.30 9.25 3.06
C ALA A 81 4.11 8.14 3.76
N ILE A 82 5.42 8.34 3.94
CA ILE A 82 6.28 7.40 4.68
C ILE A 82 5.78 7.25 6.13
N SER A 83 5.59 8.36 6.84
CA SER A 83 5.12 8.36 8.22
C SER A 83 3.74 7.70 8.37
N TYR A 84 2.82 8.00 7.44
CA TYR A 84 1.52 7.35 7.41
C TYR A 84 1.64 5.83 7.26
N LEU A 85 2.42 5.35 6.29
CA LEU A 85 2.60 3.93 6.06
C LEU A 85 3.30 3.22 7.23
N GLN A 86 4.30 3.86 7.84
CA GLN A 86 4.96 3.33 9.04
C GLN A 86 3.99 3.18 10.21
N ASN A 87 3.09 4.15 10.42
CA ASN A 87 2.06 4.06 11.43
C ASN A 87 1.07 2.92 11.13
N GLN A 88 0.66 2.74 9.87
CA GLN A 88 -0.22 1.64 9.48
C GLN A 88 0.43 0.27 9.71
N VAL A 89 1.71 0.11 9.36
CA VAL A 89 2.46 -1.13 9.63
C VAL A 89 2.51 -1.42 11.13
N SER A 90 2.79 -0.40 11.95
CA SER A 90 2.82 -0.55 13.42
C SER A 90 1.46 -0.97 13.99
N GLN A 91 0.38 -0.33 13.55
CA GLN A 91 -0.99 -0.68 13.98
C GLN A 91 -1.36 -2.11 13.59
N LEU A 92 -1.07 -2.51 12.36
CA LEU A 92 -1.35 -3.87 11.88
C LEU A 92 -0.53 -4.91 12.65
N GLN A 93 0.73 -4.63 12.96
CA GLN A 93 1.57 -5.52 13.76
C GLN A 93 1.03 -5.67 15.20
N MET A 94 0.53 -4.59 15.79
CA MET A 94 -0.13 -4.64 17.10
C MET A 94 -1.40 -5.49 17.05
N GLN A 95 -2.28 -5.28 16.06
CA GLN A 95 -3.50 -6.07 15.89
C GLN A 95 -3.20 -7.56 15.70
N LEU A 96 -2.18 -7.89 14.91
CA LEU A 96 -1.73 -9.26 14.72
C LEU A 96 -1.27 -9.88 16.04
N THR A 97 -0.52 -9.14 16.84
CA THR A 97 0.00 -9.60 18.13
C THR A 97 -1.14 -9.88 19.13
N VAL A 98 -2.14 -8.99 19.17
CA VAL A 98 -3.35 -9.16 19.99
C VAL A 98 -4.11 -10.41 19.56
N ALA A 99 -4.35 -10.59 18.26
CA ALA A 99 -5.07 -11.77 17.74
C ALA A 99 -4.31 -13.08 18.02
N GLN A 100 -2.98 -13.09 17.85
CA GLN A 100 -2.16 -14.26 18.14
C GLN A 100 -2.19 -14.62 19.64
N THR A 101 -2.10 -13.61 20.51
CA THR A 101 -2.19 -13.80 21.97
C THR A 101 -3.55 -14.39 22.36
N GLU A 102 -4.63 -13.89 21.77
CA GLU A 102 -5.98 -14.40 22.03
C GLU A 102 -6.16 -15.84 21.56
N LEU A 103 -5.62 -16.20 20.39
CA LEU A 103 -5.63 -17.58 19.90
C LEU A 103 -4.87 -18.53 20.84
N LEU A 104 -3.72 -18.11 21.37
CA LEU A 104 -2.97 -18.89 22.35
C LEU A 104 -3.77 -19.07 23.66
N ARG A 105 -4.43 -18.00 24.12
CA ARG A 105 -5.28 -18.04 25.32
C ARG A 105 -6.43 -19.06 25.16
N ILE A 106 -7.11 -19.05 24.01
CA ILE A 106 -8.21 -19.98 23.73
C ILE A 106 -7.70 -21.43 23.69
N LYS A 107 -6.56 -21.68 23.03
CA LYS A 107 -5.95 -23.03 22.99
C LYS A 107 -5.60 -23.55 24.38
N MET A 108 -4.97 -22.72 25.22
CA MET A 108 -4.65 -23.11 26.60
C MET A 108 -5.89 -23.42 27.46
N GLN A 109 -7.02 -22.77 27.18
CA GLN A 109 -8.28 -23.05 27.89
C GLN A 109 -8.94 -24.37 27.44
N GLN A 110 -8.70 -24.81 26.20
CA GLN A 110 -9.19 -26.10 25.70
C GLN A 110 -8.39 -27.29 26.25
N ASP A 111 -7.12 -27.07 26.61
CA ASP A 111 -6.25 -28.09 27.18
C ASP A 111 -6.40 -28.27 28.71
N LEU A 112 -7.37 -27.63 29.38
CA LEU A 112 -7.65 -27.93 30.79
C LEU A 112 -8.18 -29.37 30.90
N PRO A 113 -7.57 -30.25 31.72
CA PRO A 113 -8.14 -31.55 32.00
C PRO A 113 -9.51 -31.35 32.64
N SER A 114 -10.52 -32.02 32.09
CA SER A 114 -11.84 -32.13 32.73
C SER A 114 -11.64 -32.46 34.21
N PRO A 115 -12.29 -31.76 35.16
CA PRO A 115 -12.21 -32.14 36.56
C PRO A 115 -12.60 -33.63 36.68
N PRO A 116 -11.88 -34.44 37.47
CA PRO A 116 -12.18 -35.86 37.60
C PRO A 116 -13.64 -35.98 38.02
N TYR A 117 -14.46 -36.45 37.08
CA TYR A 117 -15.86 -36.70 37.31
C TYR A 117 -15.90 -37.85 38.31
N LEU A 118 -16.19 -37.57 39.57
CA LEU A 118 -16.65 -38.58 40.52
C LEU A 118 -18.01 -39.05 40.00
N ALA A 119 -18.01 -40.13 39.23
CA ALA A 119 -19.22 -40.75 38.73
C ALA A 119 -20.10 -41.19 39.92
N PRO A 120 -21.36 -40.75 40.03
CA PRO A 120 -22.30 -41.36 40.94
C PRO A 120 -22.62 -42.75 40.37
N THR A 121 -22.26 -43.80 41.10
CA THR A 121 -22.78 -45.14 40.82
C THR A 121 -24.28 -45.10 41.05
N ASN A 122 -25.09 -45.20 40.00
CA ASN A 122 -26.42 -45.80 40.11
C ASN A 122 -26.90 -46.31 38.76
N ASN A 123 -26.88 -47.63 38.68
CA ASN A 123 -27.46 -48.46 37.66
C ASN A 123 -28.97 -48.55 37.92
N PHE A 124 -29.85 -48.03 37.06
CA PHE A 124 -31.21 -48.56 36.86
C PHE A 124 -31.80 -48.04 35.53
N ASN A 125 -32.24 -48.99 34.70
CA ASN A 125 -32.80 -48.83 33.36
C ASN A 125 -34.14 -48.08 33.32
N ASN A 126 -34.34 -47.16 32.36
CA ASN A 126 -35.53 -47.14 31.48
C ASN A 126 -35.49 -46.03 30.38
N ILE A 127 -35.44 -46.50 29.13
CA ILE A 127 -36.28 -46.17 27.96
C ILE A 127 -36.82 -44.73 27.74
N ASP A 128 -36.39 -44.20 26.59
CA ASP A 128 -37.09 -43.35 25.60
C ASP A 128 -37.23 -41.83 25.84
N SER A 129 -36.47 -41.06 25.05
CA SER A 129 -36.98 -40.07 24.07
C SER A 129 -35.83 -39.14 23.62
N GLN A 130 -35.39 -39.26 22.36
CA GLN A 130 -34.73 -38.15 21.64
C GLN A 130 -35.76 -37.01 21.39
N PRO A 131 -35.40 -35.76 21.05
CA PRO A 131 -34.30 -35.32 20.15
C PRO A 131 -33.55 -34.07 20.73
N GLU A 132 -32.62 -33.34 20.11
CA GLU A 132 -32.57 -32.78 18.76
C GLU A 132 -31.22 -32.03 18.62
N TYR A 133 -30.46 -32.32 17.57
CA TYR A 133 -29.20 -31.60 17.28
C TYR A 133 -29.53 -30.25 16.60
N LEU A 134 -29.30 -29.13 17.29
CA LEU A 134 -29.33 -27.79 16.70
C LEU A 134 -27.89 -27.32 16.44
N ASN A 135 -27.43 -27.36 15.18
CA ASN A 135 -27.50 -26.31 14.14
C ASN A 135 -26.37 -25.26 14.28
N PHE A 136 -25.33 -25.42 13.46
CA PHE A 136 -24.35 -24.36 13.18
C PHE A 136 -24.93 -23.41 12.12
N PRO A 137 -24.95 -22.09 12.34
CA PRO A 137 -25.17 -21.16 11.25
C PRO A 137 -23.87 -21.05 10.43
N SER A 138 -23.90 -21.63 9.23
CA SER A 138 -23.08 -21.14 8.13
C SER A 138 -23.60 -19.77 7.72
N SER A 139 -22.78 -18.74 7.90
CA SER A 139 -22.97 -17.46 7.25
C SER A 139 -21.67 -17.01 6.62
N THR A 140 -21.48 -17.46 5.39
CA THR A 140 -20.59 -16.84 4.40
C THR A 140 -21.14 -15.46 4.09
N ASN A 141 -20.52 -14.40 4.59
CA ASN A 141 -20.79 -13.04 4.12
C ASN A 141 -19.61 -12.58 3.27
N VAL A 142 -19.74 -12.83 1.96
CA VAL A 142 -19.00 -12.12 0.92
C VAL A 142 -19.61 -10.72 0.84
N ILE A 143 -18.86 -9.70 1.26
CA ILE A 143 -19.22 -8.31 0.96
C ILE A 143 -18.86 -8.08 -0.51
N GLN A 144 -19.88 -7.91 -1.35
CA GLN A 144 -19.77 -7.42 -2.71
C GLN A 144 -19.61 -5.89 -2.65
N ASP A 145 -18.45 -5.40 -3.07
CA ASP A 145 -18.17 -3.97 -3.26
C ASP A 145 -18.77 -3.50 -4.59
N PRO A 146 -19.71 -2.52 -4.60
CA PRO A 146 -20.18 -1.88 -5.81
C PRO A 146 -19.52 -0.51 -5.97
N SER A 147 -18.23 -0.45 -6.27
CA SER A 147 -17.57 0.78 -6.76
C SER A 147 -16.34 0.49 -7.63
N LEU A 148 -16.59 -0.01 -8.84
CA LEU A 148 -15.65 0.15 -9.95
C LEU A 148 -16.40 0.32 -11.29
N LYS A 149 -16.96 1.53 -11.48
CA LYS A 149 -17.19 2.13 -12.79
C LYS A 149 -17.04 3.64 -12.65
N THR A 150 -15.91 4.18 -13.11
CA THR A 150 -15.78 5.20 -14.17
C THR A 150 -14.29 5.48 -14.36
#